data_AF-A0AAQ0ELI3-F1
#
_entry.id   AF-A0AAQ0ELI3-F1
#
_cell.length_a   1.000
_cell.length_b   1.000
_cell.length_c   1.000
_cell.angle_alpha   90.00
_cell.angle_beta   90.00
_cell.angle_gamma   90.00
#
_symmetry.space_group_name_H-M   'P 1'
#
loop_
_entity.id
_entity.type
_entity.pdbx_description
1 polymer ?
#
loop_
_entity_poly.entity_id
_entity_poly.type
_entity_poly.pdbx_seq_one_letter_code
_entity_poly.pdbx_strand_id
1 'polypeptide(L)'
;MIKIAQSFKPYIMEPGAKIPIPGSTLYAQVFPSLWRIFSSAHTVLDEGRIPVSGPLKRFVVFQNLDRGGVAVMSDQYKYYLSPQGEYTSSIAKLPPASSHSREYVSFGVHKHADLEKIRRRKDLKEILPFVFRHGVLLQQLSLPALKQTAVSLLLKLLDETIAKADKERIFPLLENFVYAGISKTLLPRLYDEEYQGIVSEDPKHEQEEVPFALLRAAALSMQKIFIEEQDGVVTVLPALPPEFPCGRWVGLSLSMGEIAFEWAKKKLRKVVLKTHSSGAIVITSPGIRSCRLRIEEQGKIISCQMKKNLEKVEIKAGTTYLWDRFHK
;
A
#
# COMPACT_ATOMS: atom_id res chain seq x y z
N MET A 1 9.52 -4.46 -18.45
CA MET A 1 8.52 -3.56 -17.83
C MET A 1 8.04 -4.23 -16.55
N ILE A 2 8.15 -3.57 -15.40
CA ILE A 2 7.66 -4.13 -14.13
C ILE A 2 6.13 -4.10 -14.19
N LYS A 3 5.53 -5.29 -14.20
CA LYS A 3 4.08 -5.44 -14.17
C LYS A 3 3.63 -5.31 -12.72
N ILE A 4 2.78 -4.33 -12.46
CA ILE A 4 2.01 -4.35 -11.21
C ILE A 4 1.01 -5.49 -11.35
N ALA A 5 0.98 -6.40 -10.36
CA ALA A 5 0.07 -7.55 -10.39
C ALA A 5 -1.36 -7.04 -10.61
N GLN A 6 -2.06 -7.61 -11.60
CA GLN A 6 -3.39 -7.15 -12.02
C GLN A 6 -4.48 -7.37 -10.98
N SER A 7 -4.18 -8.02 -9.85
CA SER A 7 -5.09 -8.14 -8.72
C SER A 7 -4.31 -8.08 -7.40
N PHE A 8 -4.42 -6.97 -6.67
CA PHE A 8 -3.91 -6.87 -5.29
C PHE A 8 -4.85 -7.64 -4.36
N LYS A 9 -4.77 -8.96 -4.44
CA LYS A 9 -5.66 -9.88 -3.71
C LYS A 9 -4.84 -10.89 -2.89
N PRO A 10 -4.20 -10.44 -1.79
CA PRO A 10 -3.56 -11.37 -0.88
C PRO A 10 -4.60 -12.27 -0.22
N TYR A 11 -4.20 -13.49 0.09
CA TYR A 11 -5.11 -14.52 0.61
C TYR A 11 -4.48 -15.36 1.71
N ILE A 12 -5.35 -15.97 2.50
CA ILE A 12 -5.02 -16.94 3.54
C ILE A 12 -5.97 -18.13 3.45
N MET A 13 -5.48 -19.33 3.78
CA MET A 13 -6.28 -20.56 3.77
C MET A 13 -6.61 -21.05 5.18
N GLU A 14 -5.90 -20.56 6.19
CA GLU A 14 -6.14 -20.87 7.61
C GLU A 14 -7.54 -20.45 8.10
N PRO A 15 -8.40 -21.40 8.50
CA PRO A 15 -9.68 -21.12 9.14
C PRO A 15 -9.55 -20.31 10.41
N GLY A 16 -10.44 -19.34 10.61
CA GLY A 16 -10.50 -18.54 11.84
C GLY A 16 -9.44 -17.45 11.92
N ALA A 17 -8.66 -17.23 10.86
CA ALA A 17 -7.73 -16.12 10.80
C ALA A 17 -8.47 -14.78 10.87
N LYS A 18 -7.99 -13.88 11.74
CA LYS A 18 -8.48 -12.49 11.82
C LYS A 18 -7.83 -11.67 10.72
N ILE A 19 -8.61 -11.05 9.86
CA ILE A 19 -8.13 -10.28 8.71
C ILE A 19 -8.77 -8.88 8.68
N PRO A 20 -8.03 -7.81 8.34
CA PRO A 20 -8.63 -6.50 8.14
C PRO A 20 -9.60 -6.56 6.95
N ILE A 21 -10.74 -5.86 7.05
CA ILE A 21 -11.64 -5.61 5.91
C ILE A 21 -11.13 -4.34 5.20
N PRO A 22 -10.51 -4.46 4.00
CA PRO A 22 -9.90 -3.33 3.33
C PRO A 22 -10.90 -2.21 3.04
N GLY A 23 -10.49 -0.96 3.26
CA GLY A 23 -11.35 0.22 3.11
C GLY A 23 -12.24 0.51 4.31
N SER A 24 -11.98 -0.09 5.47
CA SER A 24 -12.72 0.14 6.72
C SER A 24 -11.83 -0.01 7.96
N THR A 25 -12.36 0.36 9.12
CA THR A 25 -11.77 0.07 10.44
C THR A 25 -12.33 -1.22 11.06
N LEU A 26 -12.84 -2.12 10.23
CA LEU A 26 -13.40 -3.41 10.64
C LEU A 26 -12.40 -4.54 10.35
N TYR A 27 -12.53 -5.63 11.09
CA TYR A 27 -11.84 -6.87 10.76
C TYR A 27 -12.82 -8.04 10.82
N ALA A 28 -12.53 -9.09 10.06
CA ALA A 28 -13.34 -10.30 10.01
C ALA A 28 -12.57 -11.48 10.59
N GLN A 29 -13.31 -12.41 11.20
CA GLN A 29 -12.83 -13.75 11.50
C GLN A 29 -13.64 -14.74 10.67
N VAL A 30 -12.99 -15.50 9.79
CA VAL A 30 -13.68 -16.31 8.79
C VAL A 30 -13.30 -17.79 8.91
N PHE A 31 -14.29 -18.63 9.11
CA PHE A 31 -14.23 -20.09 9.11
C PHE A 31 -15.01 -20.65 7.91
N PRO A 32 -14.84 -21.94 7.56
CA PRO A 32 -15.58 -22.58 6.47
C PRO A 32 -17.11 -22.51 6.56
N SER A 33 -17.70 -22.39 7.75
CA SER A 33 -19.16 -22.35 7.93
C SER A 33 -19.64 -21.21 8.84
N LEU A 34 -18.74 -20.30 9.24
CA LEU A 34 -19.01 -19.20 10.15
C LEU A 34 -18.18 -17.98 9.75
N TRP A 35 -18.76 -16.81 9.76
CA TRP A 35 -18.04 -15.55 9.70
C TRP A 35 -18.49 -14.62 10.81
N ARG A 36 -17.57 -13.78 11.27
CA ARG A 36 -17.83 -12.72 12.24
C ARG A 36 -17.16 -11.44 11.79
N ILE A 37 -17.83 -10.32 11.95
CA ILE A 37 -17.31 -8.98 11.70
C ILE A 37 -17.17 -8.27 13.04
N PHE A 38 -16.03 -7.63 13.24
CA PHE A 38 -15.69 -6.94 14.47
C PHE A 38 -15.39 -5.46 14.19
N SER A 39 -15.75 -4.61 15.15
CA SER A 39 -15.24 -3.25 15.24
C SER A 39 -13.76 -3.23 15.64
N SER A 40 -13.10 -2.07 15.54
CA SER A 40 -11.76 -1.88 16.09
C SER A 40 -11.69 -2.13 17.60
N ALA A 41 -12.78 -1.91 18.33
CA ALA A 41 -12.91 -2.18 19.77
C ALA A 41 -13.25 -3.65 20.10
N HIS A 42 -13.05 -4.57 19.16
CA HIS A 42 -13.29 -6.01 19.31
C HIS A 42 -14.76 -6.41 19.56
N THR A 43 -15.72 -5.50 19.39
CA THR A 43 -17.15 -5.80 19.47
C THR A 43 -17.59 -6.54 18.22
N VAL A 44 -18.32 -7.66 18.38
CA VAL A 44 -18.97 -8.34 17.25
C VAL A 44 -20.10 -7.46 16.74
N LEU A 45 -20.02 -7.02 15.48
CA LEU A 45 -21.04 -6.20 14.84
C LEU A 45 -22.06 -7.04 14.08
N ASP A 46 -21.59 -8.13 13.46
CA ASP A 46 -22.42 -9.04 12.69
C ASP A 46 -21.78 -10.43 12.68
N GLU A 47 -22.61 -11.46 12.61
CA GLU A 47 -22.18 -12.84 12.45
C GLU A 47 -23.19 -13.67 11.67
N GLY A 48 -22.69 -14.66 10.95
CA GLY A 48 -23.56 -15.54 10.17
C GLY A 48 -22.94 -16.88 9.88
N ARG A 49 -23.80 -17.83 9.51
CA ARG A 49 -23.43 -19.20 9.20
C ARG A 49 -23.73 -19.52 7.76
N ILE A 50 -22.87 -20.34 7.16
CA ILE A 50 -23.11 -20.93 5.83
C ILE A 50 -23.60 -22.37 6.05
N PRO A 51 -24.76 -22.77 5.51
CA PRO A 51 -25.36 -24.09 5.75
C PRO A 51 -24.63 -25.18 4.93
N VAL A 52 -23.39 -25.47 5.29
CA VAL A 52 -22.55 -26.52 4.69
C VAL A 52 -22.15 -27.54 5.75
N SER A 53 -21.92 -28.78 5.32
CA SER A 53 -21.53 -29.89 6.19
C SER A 53 -20.31 -30.61 5.63
N GLY A 54 -19.45 -31.10 6.53
CA GLY A 54 -18.23 -31.85 6.17
C GLY A 54 -17.00 -30.98 5.88
N PRO A 55 -15.86 -31.61 5.53
CA PRO A 55 -14.62 -30.91 5.23
C PRO A 55 -14.74 -30.18 3.89
N LEU A 56 -14.64 -28.85 3.95
CA LEU A 56 -14.75 -28.00 2.77
C LEU A 56 -13.42 -27.92 2.02
N LYS A 57 -13.43 -28.15 0.70
CA LYS A 57 -12.22 -28.05 -0.12
C LYS A 57 -12.04 -26.62 -0.64
N ARG A 58 -10.78 -26.27 -0.91
CA ARG A 58 -10.41 -24.98 -1.52
C ARG A 58 -10.93 -23.75 -0.75
N PHE A 59 -11.12 -23.89 0.57
CA PHE A 59 -11.46 -22.76 1.42
C PHE A 59 -10.32 -21.73 1.39
N VAL A 60 -10.65 -20.49 1.05
CA VAL A 60 -9.69 -19.41 0.97
C VAL A 60 -10.38 -18.06 1.19
N VAL A 61 -9.66 -17.17 1.86
CA VAL A 61 -10.12 -15.83 2.20
C VAL A 61 -9.19 -14.83 1.52
N PHE A 62 -9.73 -14.05 0.58
CA PHE A 62 -9.02 -13.00 -0.14
C PHE A 62 -9.36 -11.63 0.42
N GLN A 63 -8.35 -10.78 0.59
CA GLN A 63 -8.54 -9.36 0.82
C GLN A 63 -8.58 -8.66 -0.55
N ASN A 64 -9.69 -7.99 -0.88
CA ASN A 64 -9.84 -7.34 -2.18
C ASN A 64 -9.36 -5.89 -2.11
N LEU A 65 -8.05 -5.67 -2.23
CA LEU A 65 -7.47 -4.33 -2.05
C LEU A 65 -7.74 -3.39 -3.23
N ASP A 66 -8.32 -3.88 -4.32
CA ASP A 66 -8.74 -3.04 -5.45
C ASP A 66 -10.10 -2.35 -5.19
N ARG A 67 -11.02 -3.05 -4.51
CA ARG A 67 -12.42 -2.62 -4.29
C ARG A 67 -12.80 -2.39 -2.83
N GLY A 68 -11.90 -2.71 -1.91
CA GLY A 68 -12.28 -2.92 -0.52
C GLY A 68 -12.94 -4.29 -0.29
N GLY A 69 -13.10 -4.64 0.98
CA GLY A 69 -13.83 -5.83 1.39
C GLY A 69 -13.04 -7.14 1.29
N VAL A 70 -13.69 -8.21 1.73
CA VAL A 70 -13.16 -9.58 1.77
C VAL A 70 -13.98 -10.44 0.82
N ALA A 71 -13.32 -11.32 0.08
CA ALA A 71 -13.99 -12.38 -0.68
C ALA A 71 -13.65 -13.74 -0.04
N VAL A 72 -14.67 -14.51 0.29
CA VAL A 72 -14.53 -15.86 0.83
C VAL A 72 -15.03 -16.83 -0.21
N MET A 73 -14.26 -17.87 -0.50
CA MET A 73 -14.67 -18.89 -1.45
C MET A 73 -14.26 -20.29 -1.03
N SER A 74 -14.99 -21.24 -1.56
CA SER A 74 -14.72 -22.67 -1.53
C SER A 74 -15.13 -23.30 -2.86
N ASP A 75 -15.14 -24.62 -2.93
CA ASP A 75 -15.77 -25.35 -4.02
C ASP A 75 -17.31 -25.28 -4.01
N GLN A 76 -17.93 -24.94 -2.87
CA GLN A 76 -19.40 -24.94 -2.72
C GLN A 76 -20.02 -23.54 -2.71
N TYR A 77 -19.28 -22.51 -2.31
CA TYR A 77 -19.83 -21.17 -2.17
C TYR A 77 -18.82 -20.08 -2.47
N LYS A 78 -19.36 -18.88 -2.69
CA LYS A 78 -18.61 -17.64 -2.75
C LYS A 78 -19.45 -16.52 -2.17
N TYR A 79 -18.87 -15.76 -1.27
CA TYR A 79 -19.50 -14.56 -0.70
C TYR A 79 -18.46 -13.49 -0.43
N TYR A 80 -18.94 -12.32 -0.01
CA TYR A 80 -18.14 -11.15 0.26
C TYR A 80 -18.59 -10.50 1.56
N LEU A 81 -17.65 -9.88 2.26
CA LEU A 81 -17.89 -8.98 3.38
C LEU A 81 -17.48 -7.57 2.95
N SER A 82 -18.43 -6.64 2.95
CA SER A 82 -18.21 -5.26 2.47
C SER A 82 -17.45 -4.41 3.50
N PRO A 83 -16.80 -3.31 3.07
CA PRO A 83 -16.23 -2.32 4.00
C PRO A 83 -17.26 -1.72 4.98
N GLN A 84 -18.55 -1.78 4.65
CA GLN A 84 -19.66 -1.34 5.50
C GLN A 84 -20.02 -2.36 6.58
N GLY A 85 -19.38 -3.54 6.58
CA GLY A 85 -19.66 -4.60 7.54
C GLY A 85 -20.85 -5.48 7.16
N GLU A 86 -21.16 -5.62 5.86
CA GLU A 86 -22.32 -6.38 5.40
C GLU A 86 -21.91 -7.65 4.65
N TYR A 87 -22.67 -8.73 4.86
CA TYR A 87 -22.57 -9.95 4.07
C TYR A 87 -23.29 -9.83 2.72
N THR A 88 -22.67 -10.33 1.64
CA THR A 88 -23.32 -10.43 0.34
C THR A 88 -22.79 -11.57 -0.53
N SER A 89 -23.66 -12.17 -1.36
CA SER A 89 -23.27 -13.14 -2.39
C SER A 89 -22.80 -12.49 -3.70
N SER A 90 -22.93 -11.17 -3.87
CA SER A 90 -22.65 -10.47 -5.13
C SER A 90 -21.51 -9.46 -5.01
N ILE A 91 -20.51 -9.59 -5.89
CA ILE A 91 -19.38 -8.64 -5.98
C ILE A 91 -19.85 -7.24 -6.40
N ALA A 92 -21.01 -7.12 -7.03
CA ALA A 92 -21.57 -5.83 -7.45
C ALA A 92 -22.02 -4.97 -6.26
N LYS A 93 -22.24 -5.58 -5.08
CA LYS A 93 -22.52 -4.86 -3.84
C LYS A 93 -21.27 -4.35 -3.15
N LEU A 94 -20.07 -4.77 -3.58
CA LEU A 94 -18.84 -4.12 -3.14
C LEU A 94 -18.65 -2.81 -3.91
N PRO A 95 -17.99 -1.80 -3.31
CA PRO A 95 -17.63 -0.58 -4.02
C PRO A 95 -16.90 -0.88 -5.34
N PRO A 96 -17.16 -0.11 -6.40
CA PRO A 96 -16.41 -0.27 -7.64
C PRO A 96 -14.95 0.11 -7.41
N ALA A 97 -14.00 -0.49 -8.12
CA ALA A 97 -12.58 -0.19 -7.94
C ALA A 97 -12.22 1.29 -8.25
N SER A 98 -13.09 2.01 -8.97
CA SER A 98 -12.97 3.45 -9.22
C SER A 98 -13.32 4.33 -8.01
N SER A 99 -13.97 3.79 -6.98
CA SER A 99 -14.32 4.53 -5.76
C SER A 99 -13.10 4.80 -4.86
N HIS A 100 -12.01 4.06 -5.07
CA HIS A 100 -10.79 4.19 -4.30
C HIS A 100 -9.67 4.81 -5.13
N SER A 101 -8.72 5.44 -4.44
CA SER A 101 -7.43 5.83 -5.05
C SER A 101 -6.84 4.64 -5.81
N ARG A 102 -6.28 4.89 -6.99
CA ARG A 102 -5.59 3.87 -7.80
C ARG A 102 -4.10 3.83 -7.53
N GLU A 103 -3.71 4.25 -6.33
CA GLU A 103 -2.33 4.25 -5.93
C GLU A 103 -1.85 2.83 -5.57
N TYR A 104 -0.81 2.39 -6.27
CA TYR A 104 -0.19 1.08 -6.07
C TYR A 104 1.33 1.17 -6.22
N VAL A 105 2.02 0.37 -5.41
CA VAL A 105 3.46 0.15 -5.51
C VAL A 105 3.76 -1.33 -5.73
N SER A 106 4.79 -1.63 -6.52
CA SER A 106 5.36 -2.97 -6.68
C SER A 106 6.87 -2.90 -6.59
N PHE A 107 7.47 -3.88 -5.91
CA PHE A 107 8.92 -4.02 -5.78
C PHE A 107 9.49 -5.16 -6.66
N GLY A 108 8.83 -5.44 -7.79
CA GLY A 108 9.31 -6.40 -8.78
C GLY A 108 9.11 -7.88 -8.44
N VAL A 109 8.26 -8.19 -7.45
CA VAL A 109 7.89 -9.57 -7.12
C VAL A 109 6.57 -9.95 -7.80
N HIS A 110 6.54 -11.16 -8.38
CA HIS A 110 5.38 -11.70 -9.13
C HIS A 110 4.88 -13.05 -8.58
N LYS A 111 5.28 -13.42 -7.35
CA LYS A 111 4.81 -14.64 -6.69
C LYS A 111 3.32 -14.52 -6.32
N HIS A 112 2.68 -15.64 -6.07
CA HIS A 112 1.33 -15.67 -5.52
C HIS A 112 1.27 -14.97 -4.15
N ALA A 113 0.20 -14.21 -3.93
CA ALA A 113 -0.04 -13.41 -2.73
C ALA A 113 -0.55 -14.24 -1.53
N ASP A 114 0.06 -15.41 -1.32
CA ASP A 114 -0.22 -16.32 -0.20
C ASP A 114 0.41 -15.76 1.08
N LEU A 115 -0.41 -15.24 1.99
CA LEU A 115 0.04 -14.52 3.18
C LEU A 115 0.86 -15.39 4.14
N GLU A 116 0.52 -16.68 4.25
CA GLU A 116 1.28 -17.62 5.10
C GLU A 116 2.68 -17.83 4.54
N LYS A 117 2.79 -18.05 3.23
CA LYS A 117 4.10 -18.24 2.60
C LYS A 117 4.90 -16.95 2.53
N ILE A 118 4.24 -15.80 2.34
CA ILE A 118 4.89 -14.48 2.37
C ILE A 118 5.51 -14.24 3.75
N ARG A 119 4.74 -14.45 4.84
CA ARG A 119 5.24 -14.27 6.22
C ARG A 119 6.46 -15.15 6.50
N ARG A 120 6.45 -16.41 6.05
CA ARG A 120 7.59 -17.34 6.22
C ARG A 120 8.85 -16.92 5.47
N ARG A 121 8.71 -16.34 4.26
CA ARG A 121 9.85 -15.87 3.46
C ARG A 121 10.52 -14.61 4.03
N LYS A 122 9.80 -13.89 4.89
CA LYS A 122 10.25 -12.63 5.49
C LYS A 122 10.69 -11.55 4.48
N ASP A 123 10.18 -11.59 3.25
CA ASP A 123 10.57 -10.64 2.20
C ASP A 123 9.66 -9.40 2.20
N LEU A 124 10.16 -8.26 2.68
CA LEU A 124 9.42 -7.00 2.69
C LEU A 124 8.94 -6.55 1.31
N LYS A 125 9.62 -6.93 0.23
CA LYS A 125 9.19 -6.62 -1.14
C LYS A 125 7.84 -7.26 -1.49
N GLU A 126 7.48 -8.33 -0.79
CA GLU A 126 6.20 -9.03 -0.92
C GLU A 126 5.14 -8.50 0.05
N ILE A 127 5.55 -8.03 1.24
CA ILE A 127 4.64 -7.59 2.31
C ILE A 127 4.19 -6.14 2.11
N LEU A 128 5.16 -5.25 1.92
CA LEU A 128 4.96 -3.80 1.91
C LEU A 128 3.95 -3.31 0.85
N PRO A 129 3.87 -3.87 -0.38
CA PRO A 129 2.83 -3.48 -1.32
C PRO A 129 1.41 -3.63 -0.77
N PHE A 130 1.15 -4.64 0.05
CA PHE A 130 -0.16 -4.89 0.63
C PHE A 130 -0.41 -4.02 1.86
N VAL A 131 0.58 -3.83 2.74
CA VAL A 131 0.51 -2.90 3.88
C VAL A 131 0.23 -1.48 3.39
N PHE A 132 1.00 -1.03 2.39
CA PHE A 132 0.83 0.26 1.75
C PHE A 132 -0.60 0.43 1.22
N ARG A 133 -1.09 -0.57 0.47
CA ARG A 133 -2.40 -0.48 -0.15
C ARG A 133 -3.54 -0.40 0.86
N HIS A 134 -3.45 -1.15 1.96
CA HIS A 134 -4.38 -0.98 3.08
C HIS A 134 -4.37 0.44 3.63
N GLY A 135 -3.19 1.02 3.85
CA GLY A 135 -3.07 2.40 4.33
C GLY A 135 -3.67 3.44 3.38
N VAL A 136 -3.48 3.28 2.06
CA VAL A 136 -4.11 4.14 1.03
C VAL A 136 -5.63 4.09 1.11
N LEU A 137 -6.22 2.89 1.24
CA LEU A 137 -7.67 2.73 1.36
C LEU A 137 -8.26 3.41 2.60
N LEU A 138 -7.44 3.66 3.62
CA LEU A 138 -7.84 4.32 4.86
C LEU A 138 -7.67 5.85 4.83
N GLN A 139 -7.01 6.42 3.81
CA GLN A 139 -6.76 7.86 3.74
C GLN A 139 -8.04 8.70 3.64
N GLN A 140 -9.10 8.14 3.07
CA GLN A 140 -10.40 8.81 2.93
C GLN A 140 -11.24 8.77 4.21
N LEU A 141 -10.82 8.00 5.23
CA LEU A 141 -11.57 7.84 6.47
C LEU A 141 -11.10 8.85 7.53
N SER A 142 -12.05 9.37 8.30
CA SER A 142 -11.75 10.05 9.55
C SER A 142 -11.32 8.99 10.58
N LEU A 143 -10.04 9.01 10.93
CA LEU A 143 -9.46 8.10 11.91
C LEU A 143 -8.93 8.91 13.10
N PRO A 144 -8.95 8.35 14.31
CA PRO A 144 -8.34 8.98 15.47
C PRO A 144 -6.85 9.25 15.24
N ALA A 145 -6.30 10.17 16.03
CA ALA A 145 -4.87 10.41 16.07
C ALA A 145 -4.14 9.12 16.44
N LEU A 146 -2.95 8.93 15.88
CA LEU A 146 -2.13 7.76 16.17
C LEU A 146 -1.66 7.82 17.63
N LYS A 147 -2.08 6.83 18.44
CA LYS A 147 -1.61 6.67 19.82
C LYS A 147 -0.10 6.44 19.82
N GLN A 148 0.61 7.09 20.75
CA GLN A 148 2.03 6.85 20.94
C GLN A 148 2.26 5.52 21.68
N THR A 149 2.63 4.50 20.93
CA THR A 149 3.10 3.20 21.42
C THR A 149 4.49 2.88 20.89
N ALA A 150 5.15 1.86 21.44
CA ALA A 150 6.46 1.41 20.97
C ALA A 150 6.48 1.11 19.45
N VAL A 151 5.43 0.49 18.92
CA VAL A 151 5.28 0.25 17.47
C VAL A 151 5.14 1.57 16.70
N SER A 152 4.34 2.52 17.18
CA SER A 152 4.20 3.82 16.50
C SER A 152 5.50 4.64 16.49
N LEU A 153 6.34 4.48 17.51
CA LEU A 153 7.65 5.14 17.60
C LEU A 153 8.62 4.64 16.53
N LEU A 154 8.48 3.40 16.04
CA LEU A 154 9.24 2.90 14.88
C LEU A 154 8.92 3.71 13.61
N LEU A 155 7.66 4.11 13.39
CA LEU A 155 7.28 4.97 12.26
C LEU A 155 7.82 6.39 12.41
N LYS A 156 7.83 6.93 13.64
CA LYS A 156 8.45 8.24 13.90
C LYS A 156 9.95 8.21 13.58
N LEU A 157 10.66 7.19 14.06
CA LEU A 157 12.08 7.01 13.78
C LEU A 157 12.36 6.79 12.29
N LEU A 158 11.46 6.08 11.59
CA LEU A 158 11.50 5.93 10.14
C LEU A 158 11.40 7.29 9.43
N ASP A 159 10.42 8.12 9.79
CA ASP A 159 10.27 9.47 9.23
C ASP A 159 11.50 10.35 9.47
N GLU A 160 12.09 10.31 10.66
CA GLU A 160 13.33 11.02 10.98
C GLU A 160 14.53 10.53 10.15
N THR A 161 14.57 9.21 9.87
CA THR A 161 15.62 8.58 9.06
C THR A 161 15.48 8.94 7.58
N ILE A 162 14.24 8.99 7.07
CA ILE A 162 13.91 9.43 5.71
C ILE A 162 14.32 10.90 5.52
N ALA A 163 13.99 11.78 6.47
CA ALA A 163 14.35 13.19 6.41
C ALA A 163 15.88 13.43 6.38
N LYS A 164 16.66 12.53 7.00
CA LYS A 164 18.13 12.53 6.95
C LYS A 164 18.71 11.83 5.71
N ALA A 165 17.86 11.27 4.85
CA ALA A 165 18.23 10.47 3.70
C ALA A 165 19.19 9.29 4.02
N ASP A 166 19.07 8.71 5.22
CA ASP A 166 19.90 7.56 5.67
C ASP A 166 19.34 6.25 5.11
N LYS A 167 19.71 5.95 3.86
CA LYS A 167 19.17 4.85 3.05
C LYS A 167 19.42 3.46 3.63
N GLU A 168 20.50 3.28 4.37
CA GLU A 168 20.89 1.98 4.94
C GLU A 168 20.03 1.64 6.16
N ARG A 169 19.54 2.64 6.90
CA ARG A 169 18.75 2.44 8.12
C ARG A 169 17.25 2.34 7.86
N ILE A 170 16.75 2.83 6.71
CA ILE A 170 15.32 2.81 6.37
C ILE A 170 14.77 1.37 6.29
N PHE A 171 15.46 0.45 5.60
CA PHE A 171 14.96 -0.91 5.43
C PHE A 171 14.87 -1.70 6.75
N PRO A 172 15.89 -1.70 7.62
CA PRO A 172 15.79 -2.30 8.96
C PRO A 172 14.64 -1.73 9.80
N LEU A 173 14.34 -0.43 9.69
CA LEU A 173 13.21 0.17 10.42
C LEU A 173 11.85 -0.27 9.88
N LEU A 174 11.70 -0.37 8.56
CA LEU A 174 10.51 -0.96 7.94
C LEU A 174 10.34 -2.42 8.37
N GLU A 175 11.45 -3.16 8.46
CA GLU A 175 11.46 -4.55 8.92
C GLU A 175 10.93 -4.67 10.35
N ASN A 176 11.51 -3.88 11.26
CA ASN A 176 11.09 -3.83 12.65
C ASN A 176 9.61 -3.47 12.78
N PHE A 177 9.15 -2.44 12.05
CA PHE A 177 7.75 -2.04 12.06
C PHE A 177 6.82 -3.16 11.58
N VAL A 178 7.15 -3.83 10.47
CA VAL A 178 6.32 -4.91 9.93
C VAL A 178 6.24 -6.10 10.86
N TYR A 179 7.34 -6.51 11.49
CA TYR A 179 7.34 -7.69 12.35
C TYR A 179 6.75 -7.43 13.73
N ALA A 180 6.93 -6.23 14.29
CA ALA A 180 6.33 -5.85 15.57
C ALA A 180 4.86 -5.40 15.44
N GLY A 181 4.54 -4.63 14.39
CA GLY A 181 3.27 -3.91 14.29
C GLY A 181 2.24 -4.52 13.35
N ILE A 182 2.61 -5.50 12.52
CA ILE A 182 1.73 -6.06 11.49
C ILE A 182 1.70 -7.58 11.59
N SER A 183 0.51 -8.14 11.80
CA SER A 183 0.29 -9.58 11.82
C SER A 183 0.52 -10.23 10.45
N LYS A 184 0.64 -11.57 10.42
CA LYS A 184 0.67 -12.35 9.18
C LYS A 184 -0.49 -12.07 8.21
N THR A 185 -1.64 -11.66 8.73
CA THR A 185 -2.85 -11.34 7.95
C THR A 185 -2.96 -9.86 7.56
N LEU A 186 -1.93 -9.07 7.85
CA LEU A 186 -1.90 -7.62 7.65
C LEU A 186 -2.80 -6.82 8.61
N LEU A 187 -3.37 -7.48 9.63
CA LEU A 187 -4.05 -6.79 10.73
C LEU A 187 -3.01 -6.04 11.57
N PRO A 188 -3.19 -4.73 11.84
CA PRO A 188 -2.23 -3.95 12.61
C PRO A 188 -2.38 -4.23 14.10
N ARG A 189 -1.29 -4.05 14.84
CA ARG A 189 -1.16 -4.35 16.27
C ARG A 189 -0.36 -3.25 16.96
N LEU A 190 -0.65 -3.02 18.24
CA LEU A 190 0.07 -2.05 19.06
C LEU A 190 1.36 -2.62 19.66
N TYR A 191 1.49 -3.95 19.68
CA TYR A 191 2.58 -4.69 20.31
C TYR A 191 3.06 -5.85 19.45
N ASP A 192 4.28 -6.31 19.74
CA ASP A 192 4.91 -7.50 19.17
C ASP A 192 4.27 -8.79 19.72
N GLU A 193 3.07 -9.11 19.23
CA GLU A 193 2.37 -10.36 19.57
C GLU A 193 3.13 -11.63 19.12
N GLU A 194 4.19 -11.49 18.33
CA GLU A 194 5.02 -12.60 17.85
C GLU A 194 6.34 -12.71 18.60
N TYR A 195 6.51 -11.93 19.69
CA TYR A 195 7.65 -11.95 20.61
C TYR A 195 9.01 -11.98 19.86
N GLN A 196 9.14 -11.19 18.80
CA GLN A 196 10.39 -11.06 18.05
C GLN A 196 11.46 -10.29 18.83
N GLY A 197 11.10 -9.61 19.92
CA GLY A 197 12.01 -8.83 20.75
C GLY A 197 12.36 -7.47 20.15
N ILE A 198 11.50 -6.94 19.27
CA ILE A 198 11.73 -5.67 18.55
C ILE A 198 11.33 -4.46 19.40
N VAL A 199 10.21 -4.57 20.12
CA VAL A 199 9.71 -3.56 21.05
C VAL A 199 9.56 -4.19 22.42
N SER A 200 9.79 -3.40 23.48
CA SER A 200 9.56 -3.83 24.85
C SER A 200 8.09 -4.22 25.03
N GLU A 201 7.84 -5.33 25.72
CA GLU A 201 6.48 -5.75 26.08
C GLU A 201 5.84 -4.70 27.01
N ASP A 202 4.92 -3.90 26.50
CA ASP A 202 3.96 -3.19 27.35
C ASP A 202 2.79 -4.13 27.67
N PRO A 203 2.23 -4.09 28.89
CA PRO A 203 1.29 -5.11 29.36
C PRO A 203 0.01 -5.10 28.51
N LYS A 204 -0.39 -6.30 28.08
CA LYS A 204 -1.67 -6.58 27.39
C LYS A 204 -2.83 -5.95 28.17
N HIS A 205 -3.36 -4.85 27.68
CA HIS A 205 -4.71 -4.45 28.07
C HIS A 205 -5.69 -5.14 27.12
N GLU A 206 -6.53 -6.04 27.65
CA GLU A 206 -7.54 -6.80 26.88
C GLU A 206 -8.59 -5.91 26.16
N GLN A 207 -8.46 -4.59 26.26
CA GLN A 207 -9.38 -3.57 25.76
C GLN A 207 -8.76 -2.62 24.73
N GLU A 208 -7.53 -2.86 24.27
CA GLU A 208 -6.94 -1.98 23.26
C GLU A 208 -7.56 -2.17 21.89
N GLU A 209 -7.93 -1.05 21.25
CA GLU A 209 -8.49 -1.07 19.91
C GLU A 209 -7.45 -1.46 18.85
N VAL A 210 -7.91 -2.14 17.78
CA VAL A 210 -7.10 -2.40 16.59
C VAL A 210 -6.66 -1.07 15.96
N PRO A 211 -5.34 -0.82 15.84
CA PRO A 211 -4.80 0.49 15.47
C PRO A 211 -4.75 0.70 13.96
N PHE A 212 -5.89 0.77 13.28
CA PHE A 212 -5.95 1.02 11.82
C PHE A 212 -5.23 2.30 11.38
N ALA A 213 -5.14 3.31 12.27
CA ALA A 213 -4.34 4.51 12.03
C ALA A 213 -2.85 4.21 11.75
N LEU A 214 -2.29 3.10 12.25
CA LEU A 214 -0.91 2.68 11.93
C LEU A 214 -0.73 2.36 10.45
N LEU A 215 -1.71 1.72 9.80
CA LEU A 215 -1.63 1.41 8.37
C LEU A 215 -1.61 2.69 7.53
N ARG A 216 -2.46 3.66 7.88
CA ARG A 216 -2.47 4.98 7.23
C ARG A 216 -1.14 5.70 7.41
N ALA A 217 -0.63 5.74 8.64
CA ALA A 217 0.66 6.36 8.94
C ALA A 217 1.81 5.68 8.17
N ALA A 218 1.84 4.35 8.16
CA ALA A 218 2.85 3.58 7.43
C ALA A 218 2.82 3.88 5.93
N ALA A 219 1.64 3.99 5.31
CA ALA A 219 1.55 4.34 3.89
C ALA A 219 2.10 5.73 3.58
N LEU A 220 1.85 6.72 4.45
CA LEU A 220 2.39 8.08 4.33
C LEU A 220 3.92 8.10 4.50
N SER A 221 4.45 7.42 5.52
CA SER A 221 5.90 7.28 5.70
C SER A 221 6.56 6.58 4.51
N MET A 222 5.92 5.52 3.99
CA MET A 222 6.40 4.82 2.80
C MET A 222 6.42 5.72 1.57
N GLN A 223 5.41 6.56 1.34
CA GLN A 223 5.41 7.52 0.22
C GLN A 223 6.65 8.41 0.23
N LYS A 224 7.00 8.98 1.40
CA LYS A 224 8.17 9.88 1.57
C LYS A 224 9.50 9.23 1.15
N ILE A 225 9.61 7.90 1.20
CA ILE A 225 10.81 7.18 0.73
C ILE A 225 10.98 7.35 -0.79
N PHE A 226 9.88 7.34 -1.54
CA PHE A 226 9.88 7.24 -3.00
C PHE A 226 9.53 8.55 -3.69
N ILE A 227 8.88 9.50 -3.02
CA ILE A 227 8.52 10.78 -3.61
C ILE A 227 8.30 11.86 -2.55
N GLU A 228 8.71 13.07 -2.88
CA GLU A 228 8.48 14.27 -2.09
C GLU A 228 8.07 15.41 -3.03
N GLU A 229 7.04 16.16 -2.65
CA GLU A 229 6.56 17.35 -3.36
C GLU A 229 6.69 18.56 -2.43
N GLN A 230 7.53 19.53 -2.82
CA GLN A 230 7.72 20.77 -2.08
C GLN A 230 7.89 21.93 -3.07
N ASP A 231 7.09 22.98 -2.92
CA ASP A 231 7.20 24.24 -3.68
C ASP A 231 7.28 24.05 -5.22
N GLY A 232 6.49 23.11 -5.76
CA GLY A 232 6.46 22.78 -7.20
C GLY A 232 7.64 21.91 -7.67
N VAL A 233 8.50 21.46 -6.76
CA VAL A 233 9.57 20.49 -7.01
C VAL A 233 9.12 19.11 -6.56
N VAL A 234 9.14 18.17 -7.49
CA VAL A 234 8.87 16.75 -7.22
C VAL A 234 10.18 15.98 -7.29
N THR A 235 10.65 15.53 -6.14
CA THR A 235 11.84 14.69 -6.01
C THR A 235 11.42 13.23 -5.96
N VAL A 236 11.82 12.46 -6.98
CA VAL A 236 11.50 11.03 -7.11
C VAL A 236 12.68 10.20 -6.61
N LEU A 237 12.42 9.17 -5.82
CA LEU A 237 13.40 8.32 -5.12
C LEU A 237 14.39 9.08 -4.21
N PRO A 238 13.93 10.05 -3.38
CA PRO A 238 14.83 10.85 -2.53
C PRO A 238 15.64 9.95 -1.57
N ALA A 239 14.99 8.98 -0.95
CA ALA A 239 15.55 8.17 0.13
C ALA A 239 15.49 6.66 -0.16
N LEU A 240 15.56 6.23 -1.43
CA LEU A 240 15.43 4.83 -1.83
C LEU A 240 16.46 3.89 -1.15
N PRO A 241 16.02 2.92 -0.33
CA PRO A 241 16.88 1.89 0.26
C PRO A 241 17.54 0.97 -0.78
N PRO A 242 18.76 0.47 -0.52
CA PRO A 242 19.47 -0.42 -1.43
C PRO A 242 18.75 -1.76 -1.69
N GLU A 243 17.87 -2.21 -0.80
CA GLU A 243 17.11 -3.47 -0.88
C GLU A 243 15.95 -3.41 -1.87
N PHE A 244 15.62 -2.23 -2.39
CA PHE A 244 14.61 -2.02 -3.44
C PHE A 244 15.27 -1.70 -4.79
N PRO A 245 15.97 -2.66 -5.43
CA PRO A 245 16.72 -2.40 -6.66
C PRO A 245 15.83 -2.05 -7.84
N CYS A 246 14.55 -2.42 -7.79
CA CYS A 246 13.58 -2.14 -8.84
C CYS A 246 12.17 -2.01 -8.27
N GLY A 247 11.31 -1.33 -9.02
CA GLY A 247 9.90 -1.22 -8.68
C GLY A 247 9.17 -0.25 -9.59
N ARG A 248 7.87 -0.14 -9.33
CA ARG A 248 6.96 0.74 -10.06
C ARG A 248 5.89 1.29 -9.12
N TRP A 249 5.64 2.58 -9.23
CA TRP A 249 4.57 3.30 -8.56
C TRP A 249 3.60 3.84 -9.61
N VAL A 250 2.30 3.76 -9.34
CA VAL A 250 1.25 4.30 -10.21
C VAL A 250 0.15 4.93 -9.39
N GLY A 251 -0.61 5.86 -9.99
CA GLY A 251 -1.83 6.40 -9.39
C GLY A 251 -1.61 7.27 -8.16
N LEU A 252 -0.40 7.81 -7.98
CA LEU A 252 -0.13 8.75 -6.89
C LEU A 252 -0.65 10.13 -7.30
N SER A 253 -1.45 10.73 -6.42
CA SER A 253 -1.98 12.08 -6.62
C SER A 253 -0.97 13.12 -6.14
N LEU A 254 -0.65 14.07 -7.01
CA LEU A 254 0.09 15.31 -6.71
C LEU A 254 -0.86 16.50 -6.85
N SER A 255 -0.40 17.68 -6.40
CA SER A 255 -1.15 18.93 -6.55
C SER A 255 -1.53 19.27 -8.00
N MET A 256 -0.73 18.83 -8.98
CA MET A 256 -0.91 19.16 -10.40
C MET A 256 -1.40 18.02 -11.29
N GLY A 257 -1.44 16.79 -10.78
CA GLY A 257 -1.67 15.63 -11.64
C GLY A 257 -1.62 14.29 -10.92
N GLU A 258 -1.78 13.24 -11.70
CA GLU A 258 -1.45 11.87 -11.30
C GLU A 258 -0.06 11.52 -11.82
N ILE A 259 0.83 11.05 -10.94
CA ILE A 259 2.19 10.63 -11.29
C ILE A 259 2.33 9.10 -11.21
N ALA A 260 3.12 8.57 -12.15
CA ALA A 260 3.56 7.19 -12.16
C ALA A 260 5.06 7.15 -12.50
N PHE A 261 5.81 6.25 -11.88
CA PHE A 261 7.23 6.10 -12.16
C PHE A 261 7.71 4.66 -12.00
N GLU A 262 8.80 4.33 -12.68
CA GLU A 262 9.48 3.04 -12.55
C GLU A 262 10.99 3.23 -12.39
N TRP A 263 11.59 2.34 -11.60
CA TRP A 263 13.02 2.30 -11.36
C TRP A 263 13.56 0.89 -11.52
N ALA A 264 14.82 0.81 -11.91
CA ALA A 264 15.54 -0.45 -12.07
C ALA A 264 17.04 -0.24 -11.93
N LYS A 265 17.70 -1.17 -11.23
CA LYS A 265 19.11 -1.05 -10.80
C LYS A 265 19.33 0.20 -9.95
N LYS A 266 18.40 0.48 -9.02
CA LYS A 266 18.41 1.65 -8.10
C LYS A 266 18.44 3.01 -8.82
N LYS A 267 17.97 3.07 -10.07
CA LYS A 267 17.94 4.28 -10.89
C LYS A 267 16.56 4.47 -11.51
N LEU A 268 16.11 5.73 -11.52
CA LEU A 268 14.89 6.15 -12.20
C LEU A 268 14.97 5.85 -13.69
N ARG A 269 13.89 5.30 -14.26
CA ARG A 269 13.83 4.90 -15.68
C ARG A 269 12.81 5.71 -16.46
N LYS A 270 11.66 5.94 -15.85
CA LYS A 270 10.54 6.61 -16.48
C LYS A 270 9.68 7.27 -15.41
N VAL A 271 9.21 8.48 -15.71
CA VAL A 271 8.18 9.21 -14.98
C VAL A 271 7.10 9.63 -15.98
N VAL A 272 5.84 9.45 -15.60
CA VAL A 272 4.65 9.88 -16.35
C VAL A 272 3.84 10.76 -15.43
N LEU A 273 3.52 11.98 -15.87
CA LEU A 273 2.59 12.88 -15.20
C LEU A 273 1.39 13.12 -16.11
N LYS A 274 0.20 12.80 -15.64
CA LYS A 274 -1.07 13.19 -16.29
C LYS A 274 -1.60 14.41 -15.55
N THR A 275 -1.64 15.55 -16.20
CA THR A 275 -1.94 16.83 -15.54
C THR A 275 -3.44 17.11 -15.55
N HIS A 276 -3.96 17.61 -14.43
CA HIS A 276 -5.33 18.11 -14.32
C HIS A 276 -5.39 19.62 -14.11
N SER A 277 -4.27 20.24 -13.73
CA SER A 277 -4.10 21.69 -13.64
C SER A 277 -2.87 22.13 -14.43
N SER A 278 -2.88 23.41 -14.81
CA SER A 278 -1.75 24.06 -15.48
C SER A 278 -0.87 24.73 -14.43
N GLY A 279 0.43 24.83 -14.69
CA GLY A 279 1.38 25.40 -13.75
C GLY A 279 2.80 25.06 -14.16
N ALA A 280 3.72 25.19 -13.22
CA ALA A 280 5.13 24.96 -13.48
C ALA A 280 5.67 23.92 -12.49
N ILE A 281 6.37 22.92 -13.02
CA ILE A 281 6.88 21.80 -12.23
C ILE A 281 8.35 21.55 -12.49
N VAL A 282 9.04 21.04 -11.48
CA VAL A 282 10.37 20.45 -11.61
C VAL A 282 10.28 18.98 -11.23
N ILE A 283 10.74 18.09 -12.12
CA ILE A 283 10.93 16.67 -11.80
C ILE A 283 12.43 16.41 -11.64
N THR A 284 12.83 15.90 -10.47
CA THR A 284 14.23 15.59 -10.15
C THR A 284 14.37 14.24 -9.44
N SER A 285 15.59 13.73 -9.34
CA SER A 285 15.94 12.54 -8.57
C SER A 285 17.44 12.56 -8.24
N PRO A 286 17.90 11.96 -7.13
CA PRO A 286 19.31 12.01 -6.72
C PRO A 286 20.29 11.55 -7.81
N GLY A 287 21.23 12.44 -8.14
CA GLY A 287 22.34 12.17 -9.07
C GLY A 287 21.98 12.21 -10.55
N ILE A 288 20.82 12.74 -10.94
CA ILE A 288 20.46 12.97 -12.35
C ILE A 288 20.92 14.36 -12.80
N ARG A 289 21.50 14.46 -14.00
CA ARG A 289 21.91 15.73 -14.64
C ARG A 289 21.02 16.14 -15.80
N SER A 290 20.45 15.18 -16.51
CA SER A 290 19.54 15.45 -17.62
C SER A 290 18.61 14.29 -17.89
N CYS A 291 17.54 14.57 -18.64
CA CYS A 291 16.58 13.59 -19.09
C CYS A 291 15.92 14.04 -20.39
N ARG A 292 15.23 13.13 -21.06
CA ARG A 292 14.39 13.44 -22.20
C ARG A 292 12.95 13.65 -21.72
N LEU A 293 12.39 14.80 -22.06
CA LEU A 293 10.98 15.12 -21.89
C LEU A 293 10.23 14.86 -23.19
N ARG A 294 9.13 14.13 -23.11
CA ARG A 294 8.15 13.95 -24.18
C ARG A 294 6.81 14.50 -23.71
N ILE A 295 6.12 15.23 -24.60
CA ILE A 295 4.80 15.79 -24.35
C ILE A 295 3.82 15.10 -25.28
N GLU A 296 2.76 14.56 -24.71
CA GLU A 296 1.71 13.84 -25.40
C GLU A 296 0.36 14.54 -25.18
N GLU A 297 -0.28 14.90 -26.29
CA GLU A 297 -1.63 15.45 -26.33
C GLU A 297 -2.49 14.55 -27.22
N GLN A 298 -3.67 14.17 -26.74
CA GLN A 298 -4.62 13.32 -27.49
C GLN A 298 -4.01 12.03 -28.07
N GLY A 299 -3.08 11.40 -27.34
CA GLY A 299 -2.42 10.16 -27.80
C GLY A 299 -1.28 10.34 -28.80
N LYS A 300 -0.91 11.59 -29.13
CA LYS A 300 0.18 11.91 -30.07
C LYS A 300 1.29 12.66 -29.37
N ILE A 301 2.53 12.27 -29.65
CA ILE A 301 3.72 12.98 -29.16
C ILE A 301 3.87 14.26 -29.99
N ILE A 302 3.74 15.41 -29.34
CA ILE A 302 3.84 16.74 -29.97
C ILE A 302 5.21 17.40 -29.76
N SER A 303 5.95 16.96 -28.74
CA SER A 303 7.27 17.51 -28.42
C SER A 303 8.17 16.47 -27.79
N CYS A 304 9.47 16.57 -28.08
CA CYS A 304 10.52 15.72 -27.54
C CYS A 304 11.79 16.55 -27.39
N GLN A 305 12.24 16.81 -26.16
CA GLN A 305 13.37 17.68 -25.86
C GLN A 305 14.26 17.08 -24.78
N MET A 306 15.55 17.41 -24.79
CA MET A 306 16.43 17.15 -23.66
C MET A 306 16.29 18.29 -22.65
N LYS A 307 16.15 17.94 -21.38
CA LYS A 307 16.01 18.86 -20.25
C LYS A 307 17.13 18.64 -19.26
N LYS A 308 17.69 19.72 -18.73
CA LYS A 308 18.67 19.67 -17.63
C LYS A 308 17.94 19.39 -16.32
N ASN A 309 18.66 18.88 -15.33
CA ASN A 309 18.11 18.69 -14.00
C ASN A 309 17.70 20.05 -13.41
N LEU A 310 16.62 20.04 -12.63
CA LEU A 310 16.01 21.24 -12.04
C LEU A 310 15.47 22.26 -13.06
N GLU A 311 15.46 21.93 -14.35
CA GLU A 311 14.85 22.80 -15.36
C GLU A 311 13.32 22.79 -15.18
N LYS A 312 12.76 23.98 -15.01
CA LYS A 312 11.32 24.18 -14.86
C LYS A 312 10.59 23.85 -16.16
N VAL A 313 9.49 23.13 -16.05
CA VAL A 313 8.63 22.77 -17.18
C VAL A 313 7.26 23.39 -16.94
N GLU A 314 6.83 24.25 -17.88
CA GLU A 314 5.45 24.73 -17.92
C GLU A 314 4.54 23.60 -18.42
N ILE A 315 3.56 23.25 -17.60
CA ILE A 315 2.62 22.18 -17.84
C ILE A 315 1.20 22.71 -18.05
N LYS A 316 0.44 22.04 -18.91
CA LYS A 316 -0.96 22.38 -19.24
C LYS A 316 -1.89 21.27 -18.78
N ALA A 317 -3.07 21.63 -18.26
CA ALA A 317 -4.12 20.67 -17.93
C ALA A 317 -4.48 19.78 -19.13
N GLY A 318 -4.78 18.50 -18.89
CA GLY A 318 -5.18 17.54 -19.92
C GLY A 318 -4.02 17.00 -20.78
N THR A 319 -2.78 17.33 -20.45
CA THR A 319 -1.58 16.90 -21.18
C THR A 319 -0.85 15.80 -20.43
N THR A 320 -0.20 14.87 -21.14
CA THR A 320 0.65 13.86 -20.52
C THR A 320 2.12 14.18 -20.75
N TYR A 321 2.88 14.29 -19.67
CA TYR A 321 4.32 14.53 -19.69
C TYR A 321 5.07 13.27 -19.31
N LEU A 322 6.10 12.96 -20.08
CA LEU A 322 6.88 11.73 -19.95
C LEU A 322 8.38 12.07 -19.90
N TRP A 323 8.99 11.84 -18.74
CA TRP A 323 10.44 11.92 -18.57
C TRP A 323 11.04 10.51 -18.64
N ASP A 324 12.02 10.32 -19.53
CA ASP A 324 12.80 9.10 -19.64
C ASP A 324 14.25 9.40 -20.06
N ARG A 325 15.05 8.35 -20.33
CA ARG A 325 16.48 8.48 -20.70
C ARG A 325 17.24 9.39 -19.72
N PHE A 326 17.14 9.07 -18.43
CA PHE A 326 17.86 9.79 -17.38
C PHE A 326 19.36 9.56 -17.44
N HIS A 327 20.14 10.64 -17.41
CA HIS A 327 21.60 10.65 -17.42
C HIS A 327 22.16 11.24 -16.12
N LYS A 328 23.30 10.70 -15.67
CA LYS A 328 24.06 11.19 -14.53
C LYS A 328 25.13 12.18 -14.93
#